data_AF-A0AAE3G768-F1
#
_entry.id   AF-A0AAE3G768-F1
#
_cell.length_a   1.000
_cell.length_b   1.000
_cell.length_c   1.000
_cell.angle_alpha   90.00
_cell.angle_beta   90.00
_cell.angle_gamma   90.00
#
_symmetry.space_group_name_H-M   'P 1'
#
loop_
_entity.id
_entity.type
_entity.pdbx_description
1 polymer ?
#
loop_
_entity_poly.entity_id
_entity_poly.type
_entity_poly.pdbx_seq_one_letter_code
_entity_poly.pdbx_strand_id
1 'polypeptide(L)'
;MNQTLHAVMLEATRLTNAGQLAEATAMIQRALNGNPAPTSGGSTSEYATETRRSAPGHSTARREEDVIEGSFHVVGSNGSRRPHGRKDGPCAFRARPASPRQKPQEAPAPGRFLARTFSNKGGSLNYKLYVPTAYREQPLPLVIMLHGCTQSPDDFAAGTRMNHLAETTPCLVAYPAQNQSANISRCWNWFKPSDQQRDQGEPAVIAGITREIARVYAVDSRRIYVAGLSSGGSMAAIMGATYPDLFAAVGIHSGPDYSNAHDLPSAFAAMHGSTVTFGLRQGATSRTARPGRPFVPNIMFHGDQDHTVRPGESDTVSEHWGTHRSSGHSENGADAALDVRRQHGQVPNGHTYTQSSFRDPAGKVMAEHWLIHGAGHAWSGGSASGTYTDGRGPDASAEMLRFFLEHKLVSG
;
A
#
# COMPACT_ATOMS: atom_id res chain seq x y z
N MET A 1 11.94 25.44 -21.29
CA MET A 1 12.49 24.09 -21.02
C MET A 1 13.92 24.03 -21.54
N ASN A 2 14.84 23.54 -20.71
CA ASN A 2 16.27 23.79 -20.76
C ASN A 2 16.98 22.94 -21.85
N GLN A 3 17.51 23.56 -22.91
CA GLN A 3 18.20 22.89 -24.04
C GLN A 3 19.35 21.97 -23.56
N THR A 4 19.92 22.27 -22.40
CA THR A 4 21.00 21.51 -21.75
C THR A 4 20.56 20.11 -21.32
N LEU A 5 19.32 19.92 -20.86
CA LEU A 5 18.84 18.60 -20.41
C LEU A 5 18.60 17.65 -21.59
N HIS A 6 18.17 18.20 -22.74
CA HIS A 6 17.94 17.41 -23.95
C HIS A 6 19.27 16.85 -24.53
N ALA A 7 20.34 17.65 -24.51
CA ALA A 7 21.67 17.22 -24.94
C ALA A 7 22.23 16.12 -24.03
N VAL A 8 22.03 16.23 -22.70
CA VAL A 8 22.43 15.20 -21.74
C VAL A 8 21.72 13.87 -22.00
N MET A 9 20.41 13.90 -22.29
CA MET A 9 19.64 12.68 -22.52
C MET A 9 20.04 11.97 -23.82
N LEU A 10 20.40 12.71 -24.87
CA LEU A 10 20.91 12.14 -26.11
C LEU A 10 22.26 11.43 -25.90
N GLU A 11 23.15 12.04 -25.12
CA GLU A 11 24.47 11.45 -24.86
C GLU A 11 24.40 10.26 -23.90
N ALA A 12 23.53 10.31 -22.88
CA ALA A 12 23.26 9.16 -22.01
C ALA A 12 22.70 7.95 -22.79
N THR A 13 21.87 8.23 -23.81
CA THR A 13 21.35 7.19 -24.72
C THR A 13 22.46 6.59 -25.57
N ARG A 14 23.40 7.41 -26.07
CA ARG A 14 24.58 6.94 -26.81
C ARG A 14 25.47 6.04 -25.93
N LEU A 15 25.73 6.44 -24.69
CA LEU A 15 26.55 5.68 -23.74
C LEU A 15 25.91 4.35 -23.34
N THR A 16 24.59 4.32 -23.19
CA THR A 16 23.84 3.08 -22.91
C THR A 16 23.93 2.11 -24.09
N ASN A 17 23.79 2.61 -25.33
CA ASN A 17 23.95 1.79 -26.53
C ASN A 17 25.39 1.30 -26.74
N ALA A 18 26.39 1.98 -26.16
CA ALA A 18 27.80 1.57 -26.17
C ALA A 18 28.17 0.63 -24.99
N GLY A 19 27.23 0.26 -24.13
CA GLY A 19 27.47 -0.60 -22.96
C GLY A 19 28.14 0.10 -21.77
N GLN A 20 28.31 1.43 -21.83
CA GLN A 20 28.95 2.24 -20.79
C GLN A 20 27.91 2.70 -19.74
N LEU A 21 27.27 1.74 -19.08
CA LEU A 21 26.14 1.98 -18.16
C LEU A 21 26.51 2.87 -16.97
N ALA A 22 27.70 2.69 -16.38
CA ALA A 22 28.14 3.49 -15.24
C ALA A 22 28.32 4.98 -15.61
N GLU A 23 28.83 5.27 -16.82
CA GLU A 23 29.00 6.63 -17.31
C GLU A 23 27.66 7.28 -17.66
N ALA A 24 26.74 6.53 -18.27
CA ALA A 24 25.38 7.00 -18.54
C ALA A 24 24.64 7.38 -17.24
N THR A 25 24.73 6.54 -16.21
CA THR A 25 24.11 6.82 -14.89
C THR A 25 24.75 8.02 -14.20
N ALA A 26 26.08 8.12 -14.20
CA ALA A 26 26.78 9.26 -13.60
C ALA A 26 26.44 10.59 -14.30
N MET A 27 26.25 10.57 -15.62
CA MET A 27 25.90 11.76 -16.41
C MET A 27 24.47 12.23 -16.11
N ILE A 28 23.51 11.31 -16.04
CA ILE A 28 22.11 11.62 -15.67
C ILE A 28 22.07 12.18 -14.24
N GLN A 29 22.78 11.58 -13.28
CA GLN A 29 22.82 12.05 -11.90
C GLN A 29 23.41 13.47 -11.78
N ARG A 30 24.45 13.81 -12.56
CA ARG A 30 25.04 15.16 -12.54
C ARG A 30 24.10 16.22 -13.10
N ALA A 31 23.35 15.90 -14.15
CA ALA A 31 22.37 16.81 -14.73
C ALA A 31 21.15 17.02 -13.81
N LEU A 32 20.73 15.99 -13.09
CA LEU A 32 19.68 16.08 -12.07
C LEU A 32 20.12 16.89 -10.84
N ASN A 33 21.42 16.87 -10.52
CA ASN A 33 22.00 17.64 -9.42
C ASN A 33 22.44 19.06 -9.81
N GLY A 34 22.15 19.53 -11.04
CA GLY A 34 22.35 20.92 -11.45
C GLY A 34 23.80 21.35 -11.71
N ASN A 35 24.74 20.42 -11.90
CA ASN A 35 26.16 20.74 -12.11
C ASN A 35 26.62 20.35 -13.54
N PRO A 36 26.62 21.28 -14.51
CA PRO A 36 27.16 21.01 -15.84
C PRO A 36 28.70 20.95 -15.80
N ALA A 37 29.29 20.00 -16.55
CA ALA A 37 30.74 19.87 -16.70
C ALA A 37 31.37 21.12 -17.38
N PRO A 38 32.66 21.44 -17.12
CA PRO A 38 33.33 22.54 -17.78
C PRO A 38 33.48 22.26 -19.28
N THR A 39 33.11 23.23 -20.10
CA THR A 39 33.35 23.24 -21.55
C THR A 39 34.86 23.35 -21.80
N SER A 40 35.50 22.28 -22.25
CA SER A 40 36.86 22.35 -22.80
C SER A 40 36.80 22.94 -24.21
N GLY A 41 36.95 24.27 -24.29
CA GLY A 41 37.47 24.96 -25.46
C GLY A 41 38.95 24.62 -25.66
N GLY A 42 39.34 24.41 -26.91
CA GLY A 42 40.54 23.66 -27.28
C GLY A 42 41.89 24.36 -27.21
N SER A 43 42.93 23.57 -27.51
CA SER A 43 44.15 24.03 -28.19
C SER A 43 44.86 22.83 -28.83
N THR A 44 45.02 22.89 -30.15
CA THR A 44 46.19 22.51 -30.98
C THR A 44 47.19 21.46 -30.47
N SER A 45 47.38 20.38 -31.25
CA SER A 45 48.64 20.11 -31.98
C SER A 45 48.63 18.69 -32.56
N GLU A 46 48.93 18.60 -33.86
CA GLU A 46 49.29 17.39 -34.59
C GLU A 46 50.57 16.77 -34.04
N TYR A 47 50.68 15.43 -34.09
CA TYR A 47 51.81 14.69 -34.71
C TYR A 47 51.53 13.17 -34.72
N ALA A 48 51.45 12.64 -35.95
CA ALA A 48 51.99 11.37 -36.47
C ALA A 48 51.58 9.97 -35.93
N THR A 49 50.94 9.20 -36.85
CA THR A 49 51.30 7.85 -37.40
C THR A 49 52.01 6.81 -36.50
N GLU A 50 51.62 5.53 -36.39
CA GLU A 50 51.53 4.45 -37.40
C GLU A 50 50.66 3.28 -36.86
N THR A 51 49.72 2.72 -37.62
CA THR A 51 49.79 1.48 -38.46
C THR A 51 49.88 0.11 -37.72
N ARG A 52 48.88 -0.74 -38.04
CA ARG A 52 48.92 -2.22 -38.33
C ARG A 52 48.33 -3.27 -37.33
N ARG A 53 47.24 -3.89 -37.83
CA ARG A 53 46.89 -5.34 -37.96
C ARG A 53 46.55 -6.25 -36.76
N SER A 54 45.27 -6.68 -36.77
CA SER A 54 44.76 -8.07 -36.88
C SER A 54 45.03 -9.16 -35.81
N ALA A 55 43.99 -9.46 -35.01
CA ALA A 55 43.33 -10.77 -34.68
C ALA A 55 44.14 -11.99 -34.13
N PRO A 56 43.51 -13.10 -33.69
CA PRO A 56 42.46 -13.28 -32.64
C PRO A 56 42.79 -14.44 -31.64
N GLY A 57 42.02 -14.57 -30.54
CA GLY A 57 41.67 -15.90 -29.98
C GLY A 57 41.88 -16.17 -28.47
N HIS A 58 40.96 -17.00 -27.96
CA HIS A 58 41.01 -17.90 -26.79
C HIS A 58 40.51 -17.44 -25.39
N SER A 59 39.27 -17.87 -25.10
CA SER A 59 38.82 -18.67 -23.94
C SER A 59 39.78 -18.86 -22.76
N THR A 60 39.32 -18.50 -21.55
CA THR A 60 39.43 -19.34 -20.34
C THR A 60 38.37 -18.94 -19.30
N ALA A 61 38.01 -19.91 -18.48
CA ALA A 61 36.91 -19.93 -17.53
C ALA A 61 37.17 -19.21 -16.18
N ARG A 62 36.05 -19.02 -15.45
CA ARG A 62 35.87 -18.82 -13.99
C ARG A 62 36.37 -17.53 -13.34
N ARG A 63 35.43 -16.81 -12.70
CA ARG A 63 35.52 -16.47 -11.27
C ARG A 63 34.13 -16.18 -10.69
N GLU A 64 33.81 -16.94 -9.65
CA GLU A 64 32.81 -16.62 -8.63
C GLU A 64 33.29 -15.43 -7.78
N GLU A 65 32.35 -14.93 -6.97
CA GLU A 65 32.49 -14.02 -5.82
C GLU A 65 32.31 -12.53 -6.10
N ASP A 66 31.14 -12.03 -5.66
CA ASP A 66 31.06 -10.87 -4.76
C ASP A 66 29.76 -11.00 -3.94
N VAL A 67 29.85 -11.78 -2.85
CA VAL A 67 28.87 -11.83 -1.76
C VAL A 67 29.37 -10.88 -0.68
N ILE A 68 28.62 -9.83 -0.38
CA ILE A 68 28.89 -8.98 0.78
C ILE A 68 28.05 -9.52 1.95
N GLU A 69 28.66 -10.41 2.73
CA GLU A 69 28.20 -10.80 4.08
C GLU A 69 28.59 -9.71 5.08
N GLY A 70 27.59 -9.08 5.70
CA GLY A 70 27.78 -8.21 6.86
C GLY A 70 27.33 -8.93 8.13
N SER A 71 28.28 -9.46 8.90
CA SER A 71 28.07 -10.07 10.21
C SER A 71 27.93 -8.99 11.30
N PHE A 72 26.83 -9.02 12.08
CA PHE A 72 26.65 -8.16 13.26
C PHE A 72 26.92 -8.95 14.54
N HIS A 73 27.88 -8.45 15.35
CA HIS A 73 28.24 -9.01 16.64
C HIS A 73 27.23 -8.61 17.74
N VAL A 74 26.70 -9.61 18.45
CA VAL A 74 25.98 -9.42 19.72
C VAL A 74 27.00 -9.35 20.85
N VAL A 75 27.07 -8.20 21.54
CA VAL A 75 27.87 -8.03 22.76
C VAL A 75 27.14 -8.71 23.92
N GLY A 76 27.64 -9.85 24.36
CA GLY A 76 27.20 -10.52 25.59
C GLY A 76 27.83 -9.89 26.82
N SER A 77 27.02 -9.58 27.83
CA SER A 77 27.49 -9.28 29.18
C SER A 77 27.43 -10.54 30.05
N ASN A 78 28.59 -11.02 30.47
CA ASN A 78 28.77 -12.06 31.49
C ASN A 78 28.88 -11.41 32.88
N GLY A 79 28.35 -12.06 33.93
CA GLY A 79 28.88 -11.85 35.29
C GLY A 79 27.94 -12.03 36.47
N SER A 80 27.84 -13.28 36.94
CA SER A 80 27.32 -13.76 38.23
C SER A 80 27.74 -12.96 39.49
N ARG A 81 26.87 -12.94 40.52
CA ARG A 81 27.22 -13.29 41.92
C ARG A 81 25.99 -13.48 42.83
N ARG A 82 25.91 -14.66 43.48
CA ARG A 82 25.09 -14.94 44.68
C ARG A 82 25.85 -14.53 45.95
N PRO A 83 25.16 -14.38 47.09
CA PRO A 83 25.60 -15.14 48.28
C PRO A 83 24.46 -15.82 49.06
N HIS A 84 24.87 -16.78 49.88
CA HIS A 84 24.08 -17.68 50.72
C HIS A 84 23.54 -17.04 52.01
N GLY A 85 22.36 -17.53 52.44
CA GLY A 85 22.20 -18.12 53.77
C GLY A 85 21.44 -17.32 54.84
N ARG A 86 20.28 -17.82 55.25
CA ARG A 86 19.96 -18.16 56.66
C ARG A 86 18.68 -19.00 56.75
N LYS A 87 18.74 -20.00 57.63
CA LYS A 87 17.66 -20.92 58.03
C LYS A 87 16.92 -20.28 59.20
N ASP A 88 15.59 -20.28 59.18
CA ASP A 88 14.76 -20.20 60.38
C ASP A 88 13.48 -21.06 60.18
N GLY A 89 13.04 -21.69 61.28
CA GLY A 89 12.07 -22.78 61.35
C GLY A 89 10.59 -22.41 61.17
N PRO A 90 9.68 -23.35 61.52
CA PRO A 90 8.41 -23.51 60.82
C PRO A 90 7.29 -22.62 61.39
N CYS A 91 6.70 -21.77 60.55
CA CYS A 91 5.38 -21.18 60.81
C CYS A 91 4.31 -21.99 60.07
N ALA A 92 3.53 -22.76 60.83
CA ALA A 92 2.37 -23.48 60.37
C ALA A 92 1.23 -22.50 60.02
N PHE A 93 1.09 -22.16 58.73
CA PHE A 93 -0.15 -21.60 58.21
C PHE A 93 -1.01 -22.74 57.65
N ARG A 94 -2.19 -22.94 58.25
CA ARG A 94 -3.22 -23.84 57.74
C ARG A 94 -3.58 -23.43 56.31
N ALA A 95 -3.26 -24.31 55.35
CA ALA A 95 -3.65 -24.13 53.96
C ALA A 95 -5.18 -24.23 53.83
N ARG A 96 -5.80 -23.20 53.25
CA ARG A 96 -7.16 -23.30 52.69
C ARG A 96 -7.13 -24.30 51.53
N PRO A 97 -8.17 -25.14 51.33
CA PRO A 97 -8.20 -26.04 50.18
C PRO A 97 -8.09 -25.22 48.90
N ALA A 98 -7.12 -25.57 48.05
CA ALA A 98 -6.91 -24.93 46.77
C ALA A 98 -8.14 -25.17 45.89
N SER A 99 -8.72 -24.08 45.37
CA SER A 99 -9.70 -24.16 44.29
C SER A 99 -9.10 -24.96 43.12
N PRO A 100 -9.91 -25.77 42.39
CA PRO A 100 -9.41 -26.51 41.26
C PRO A 100 -8.73 -25.55 40.28
N ARG A 101 -7.42 -25.75 40.02
CA ARG A 101 -6.73 -25.04 38.94
C ARG A 101 -7.48 -25.36 37.65
N GLN A 102 -8.18 -24.38 37.10
CA GLN A 102 -8.64 -24.44 35.73
C GLN A 102 -7.41 -24.71 34.86
N LYS A 103 -7.47 -25.77 34.05
CA LYS A 103 -6.46 -26.00 33.01
C LYS A 103 -6.33 -24.70 32.21
N PRO A 104 -5.11 -24.28 31.83
CA PRO A 104 -4.95 -23.18 30.87
C PRO A 104 -5.86 -23.49 29.69
N GLN A 105 -6.83 -22.62 29.44
CA GLN A 105 -7.68 -22.72 28.27
C GLN A 105 -6.73 -22.63 27.07
N GLU A 106 -6.60 -23.75 26.35
CA GLU A 106 -5.80 -23.84 25.14
C GLU A 106 -6.28 -22.72 24.22
N ALA A 107 -5.37 -21.84 23.80
CA ALA A 107 -5.73 -20.75 22.90
C ALA A 107 -6.47 -21.36 21.69
N PRO A 108 -7.59 -20.78 21.24
CA PRO A 108 -8.29 -21.29 20.07
C PRO A 108 -7.28 -21.49 18.96
N ALA A 109 -7.27 -22.68 18.34
CA ALA A 109 -6.42 -22.94 17.20
C ALA A 109 -6.64 -21.80 16.19
N PRO A 110 -5.59 -21.19 15.63
CA PRO A 110 -5.75 -20.03 14.77
C PRO A 110 -6.64 -20.37 13.57
N GLY A 111 -7.35 -19.37 13.03
CA GLY A 111 -8.08 -19.50 11.77
C GLY A 111 -7.21 -20.05 10.63
N ARG A 112 -7.84 -20.54 9.57
CA ARG A 112 -7.12 -21.19 8.45
C ARG A 112 -6.62 -20.15 7.47
N PHE A 113 -5.35 -20.23 7.08
CA PHE A 113 -4.76 -19.36 6.05
C PHE A 113 -4.42 -20.16 4.78
N LEU A 114 -5.36 -20.18 3.84
CA LEU A 114 -5.38 -21.10 2.71
C LEU A 114 -4.74 -20.49 1.47
N ALA A 115 -3.76 -21.15 0.87
CA ALA A 115 -3.22 -20.77 -0.44
C ALA A 115 -4.18 -21.22 -1.56
N ARG A 116 -4.37 -20.35 -2.55
CA ARG A 116 -5.26 -20.51 -3.70
C ARG A 116 -4.68 -19.80 -4.92
N THR A 117 -5.24 -20.11 -6.08
CA THR A 117 -4.93 -19.47 -7.35
C THR A 117 -6.24 -19.21 -8.08
N PHE A 118 -6.37 -18.05 -8.71
CA PHE A 118 -7.48 -17.72 -9.57
C PHE A 118 -6.96 -17.28 -10.94
N SER A 119 -7.71 -17.59 -12.00
CA SER A 119 -7.38 -17.18 -13.36
C SER A 119 -8.63 -16.78 -14.13
N ASN A 120 -8.50 -15.73 -14.95
CA ASN A 120 -9.50 -15.35 -15.95
C ASN A 120 -8.80 -14.72 -17.16
N LYS A 121 -9.58 -14.09 -18.05
CA LYS A 121 -9.03 -13.42 -19.25
C LYS A 121 -8.07 -12.27 -18.95
N GLY A 122 -8.15 -11.67 -17.75
CA GLY A 122 -7.25 -10.60 -17.30
C GLY A 122 -5.91 -11.08 -16.75
N GLY A 123 -5.77 -12.38 -16.48
CA GLY A 123 -4.52 -12.97 -15.98
C GLY A 123 -4.75 -14.00 -14.89
N SER A 124 -3.69 -14.31 -14.14
CA SER A 124 -3.69 -15.25 -13.03
C SER A 124 -2.96 -14.67 -11.83
N LEU A 125 -3.55 -14.79 -10.65
CA LEU A 125 -2.96 -14.38 -9.38
C LEU A 125 -3.09 -15.51 -8.36
N ASN A 126 -2.01 -15.73 -7.61
CA ASN A 126 -2.09 -16.46 -6.36
C ASN A 126 -2.72 -15.56 -5.30
N TYR A 127 -3.40 -16.15 -4.33
CA TYR A 127 -3.90 -15.42 -3.18
C TYR A 127 -3.90 -16.31 -1.94
N LYS A 128 -3.89 -15.68 -0.76
CA LYS A 128 -4.19 -16.37 0.48
C LYS A 128 -5.55 -15.93 1.02
N LEU A 129 -6.34 -16.87 1.51
CA LEU A 129 -7.63 -16.62 2.16
C LEU A 129 -7.54 -17.00 3.62
N TYR A 130 -7.76 -16.03 4.50
CA TYR A 130 -7.98 -16.26 5.92
C TYR A 130 -9.44 -16.54 6.20
N VAL A 131 -9.71 -17.69 6.83
CA VAL A 131 -11.03 -18.10 7.29
C VAL A 131 -11.01 -18.14 8.81
N PRO A 132 -11.75 -17.27 9.51
CA PRO A 132 -11.67 -17.15 10.96
C PRO A 132 -12.24 -18.39 11.64
N THR A 133 -11.80 -18.66 12.87
CA THR A 133 -12.24 -19.83 13.66
C THR A 133 -13.74 -19.85 13.91
N ALA A 134 -14.39 -18.69 13.91
CA ALA A 134 -15.83 -18.53 14.13
C ALA A 134 -16.68 -18.85 12.88
N TYR A 135 -16.08 -19.07 11.71
CA TYR A 135 -16.84 -19.36 10.49
C TYR A 135 -17.48 -20.76 10.54
N ARG A 136 -18.80 -20.79 10.42
CA ARG A 136 -19.71 -21.95 10.45
C ARG A 136 -20.70 -21.87 9.28
N GLU A 137 -20.26 -21.35 8.14
CA GLU A 137 -21.08 -21.15 6.93
C GLU A 137 -22.20 -20.10 7.06
N GLN A 138 -22.17 -19.26 8.10
CA GLN A 138 -22.95 -18.03 8.15
C GLN A 138 -22.38 -16.97 7.21
N PRO A 139 -23.23 -16.11 6.59
CA PRO A 139 -22.76 -14.98 5.80
C PRO A 139 -21.84 -14.06 6.61
N LEU A 140 -20.57 -13.97 6.21
CA LEU A 140 -19.59 -13.05 6.78
C LEU A 140 -19.22 -11.94 5.79
N PRO A 141 -18.82 -10.75 6.27
CA PRO A 141 -18.14 -9.77 5.43
C PRO A 141 -16.86 -10.34 4.80
N LEU A 142 -16.47 -9.79 3.66
CA LEU A 142 -15.20 -10.12 2.99
C LEU A 142 -14.35 -8.85 2.82
N VAL A 143 -13.09 -8.89 3.24
CA VAL A 143 -12.12 -7.82 3.04
C VAL A 143 -11.01 -8.30 2.12
N ILE A 144 -10.78 -7.60 1.00
CA ILE A 144 -9.65 -7.83 0.11
C ILE A 144 -8.51 -6.89 0.53
N MET A 145 -7.35 -7.45 0.90
CA MET A 145 -6.18 -6.72 1.39
C MET A 145 -5.05 -6.76 0.36
N LEU A 146 -4.75 -5.61 -0.25
CA LEU A 146 -3.78 -5.45 -1.32
C LEU A 146 -2.45 -4.90 -0.77
N HIS A 147 -1.41 -5.73 -0.82
CA HIS A 147 -0.10 -5.41 -0.27
C HIS A 147 0.63 -4.31 -1.06
N GLY A 148 1.58 -3.63 -0.43
CA GLY A 148 2.49 -2.68 -1.08
C GLY A 148 3.59 -3.36 -1.91
N CYS A 149 4.40 -2.57 -2.59
CA CYS A 149 5.55 -3.10 -3.35
C CYS A 149 6.46 -3.95 -2.45
N THR A 150 7.07 -4.98 -3.02
CA THR A 150 8.00 -5.93 -2.38
C THR A 150 7.42 -6.78 -1.26
N GLN A 151 6.19 -6.53 -0.82
CA GLN A 151 5.51 -7.34 0.19
C GLN A 151 4.91 -8.63 -0.41
N SER A 152 4.39 -9.48 0.47
CA SER A 152 3.69 -10.72 0.13
C SER A 152 2.40 -10.84 0.97
N PRO A 153 1.48 -11.77 0.65
CA PRO A 153 0.30 -12.03 1.46
C PRO A 153 0.61 -12.28 2.95
N ASP A 154 1.64 -13.06 3.24
CA ASP A 154 2.05 -13.37 4.63
C ASP A 154 2.59 -12.15 5.35
N ASP A 155 3.48 -11.40 4.69
CA ASP A 155 4.07 -10.19 5.24
C ASP A 155 3.00 -9.13 5.55
N PHE A 156 2.07 -8.92 4.60
CA PHE A 156 1.01 -7.94 4.76
C PHE A 156 -0.02 -8.37 5.81
N ALA A 157 -0.37 -9.66 5.88
CA ALA A 157 -1.23 -10.18 6.93
C ALA A 157 -0.59 -10.04 8.33
N ALA A 158 0.71 -10.32 8.45
CA ALA A 158 1.46 -10.17 9.70
C ALA A 158 1.56 -8.70 10.12
N GLY A 159 1.87 -7.80 9.18
CA GLY A 159 2.01 -6.37 9.44
C GLY A 159 0.70 -5.67 9.77
N THR A 160 -0.37 -5.93 9.01
CA THR A 160 -1.68 -5.29 9.23
C THR A 160 -2.45 -5.87 10.42
N ARG A 161 -2.13 -7.11 10.84
CA ARG A 161 -2.88 -7.88 11.84
C ARG A 161 -4.37 -8.06 11.49
N MET A 162 -4.77 -7.91 10.23
CA MET A 162 -6.18 -8.04 9.83
C MET A 162 -6.74 -9.44 10.11
N ASN A 163 -5.89 -10.49 10.08
CA ASN A 163 -6.29 -11.84 10.51
C ASN A 163 -6.67 -11.90 12.00
N HIS A 164 -5.97 -11.17 12.87
CA HIS A 164 -6.32 -11.11 14.30
C HIS A 164 -7.67 -10.40 14.49
N LEU A 165 -7.90 -9.30 13.77
CA LEU A 165 -9.19 -8.59 13.81
C LEU A 165 -10.34 -9.47 13.28
N ALA A 166 -10.08 -10.28 12.26
CA ALA A 166 -11.05 -11.23 11.72
C ALA A 166 -11.46 -12.32 12.72
N GLU A 167 -10.67 -12.61 13.77
CA GLU A 167 -11.09 -13.50 14.85
C GLU A 167 -12.02 -12.79 15.85
N THR A 168 -11.75 -11.52 16.16
CA THR A 168 -12.57 -10.73 17.11
C THR A 168 -13.83 -10.14 16.50
N THR A 169 -13.79 -9.85 15.20
CA THR A 169 -14.89 -9.30 14.40
C THR A 169 -14.98 -10.14 13.13
N PRO A 170 -15.72 -11.27 13.18
CA PRO A 170 -15.70 -12.30 12.14
C PRO A 170 -15.90 -11.75 10.73
N CYS A 171 -14.85 -11.87 9.92
CA CYS A 171 -14.85 -11.58 8.49
C CYS A 171 -13.87 -12.52 7.77
N LEU A 172 -14.10 -12.76 6.49
CA LEU A 172 -13.14 -13.41 5.61
C LEU A 172 -12.14 -12.37 5.12
N VAL A 173 -10.87 -12.74 4.99
CA VAL A 173 -9.83 -11.82 4.50
C VAL A 173 -9.03 -12.46 3.39
N ALA A 174 -9.01 -11.85 2.20
CA ALA A 174 -8.24 -12.35 1.07
C ALA A 174 -7.07 -11.43 0.75
N TYR A 175 -5.92 -12.02 0.46
CA TYR A 175 -4.67 -11.34 0.15
C TYR A 175 -4.17 -11.79 -1.22
N PRO A 176 -4.62 -11.16 -2.31
CA PRO A 176 -4.04 -11.35 -3.63
C PRO A 176 -2.52 -11.05 -3.63
N ALA A 177 -1.75 -11.85 -4.34
CA ALA A 177 -0.30 -11.76 -4.43
C ALA A 177 0.11 -11.29 -5.83
N GLN A 178 0.75 -10.12 -5.93
CA GLN A 178 1.27 -9.63 -7.20
C GLN A 178 2.48 -10.44 -7.66
N ASN A 179 2.54 -10.71 -8.97
CA ASN A 179 3.59 -11.51 -9.57
C ASN A 179 4.80 -10.66 -9.94
N GLN A 180 6.00 -11.19 -9.67
CA GLN A 180 7.25 -10.53 -10.05
C GLN A 180 7.40 -10.39 -11.58
N SER A 181 6.78 -11.29 -12.35
CA SER A 181 6.74 -11.21 -13.82
C SER A 181 5.87 -10.05 -14.34
N ALA A 182 4.86 -9.62 -13.58
CA ALA A 182 4.03 -8.48 -13.93
C ALA A 182 4.71 -7.15 -13.55
N ASN A 183 5.48 -7.17 -12.45
CA ASN A 183 6.29 -6.05 -11.98
C ASN A 183 7.44 -6.59 -11.10
N ILE A 184 8.69 -6.27 -11.43
CA ILE A 184 9.86 -6.85 -10.74
C ILE A 184 9.91 -6.53 -9.23
N SER A 185 9.30 -5.42 -8.83
CA SER A 185 9.16 -5.01 -7.43
C SER A 185 7.88 -5.53 -6.79
N ARG A 186 7.11 -6.40 -7.46
CA ARG A 186 5.78 -6.88 -7.04
C ARG A 186 4.78 -5.75 -6.74
N CYS A 187 4.97 -4.59 -7.36
CA CYS A 187 4.01 -3.49 -7.26
C CYS A 187 2.78 -3.79 -8.13
N TRP A 188 1.61 -3.37 -7.67
CA TRP A 188 0.44 -3.26 -8.55
C TRP A 188 0.71 -2.22 -9.64
N ASN A 189 0.28 -2.50 -10.87
CA ASN A 189 0.53 -1.64 -12.02
C ASN A 189 -0.55 -0.56 -12.16
N TRP A 190 -0.90 0.11 -11.06
CA TRP A 190 -1.98 1.10 -10.94
C TRP A 190 -1.91 2.25 -11.95
N PHE A 191 -0.75 2.49 -12.56
CA PHE A 191 -0.54 3.53 -13.57
C PHE A 191 -0.79 3.06 -15.02
N LYS A 192 -0.92 1.75 -15.27
CA LYS A 192 -1.18 1.24 -16.62
C LYS A 192 -2.65 1.48 -16.99
N PRO A 193 -2.98 2.03 -18.17
CA PRO A 193 -4.36 2.28 -18.55
C PRO A 193 -5.26 1.02 -18.59
N SER A 194 -4.69 -0.15 -18.86
CA SER A 194 -5.40 -1.44 -18.80
C SER A 194 -5.76 -1.86 -17.38
N ASP A 195 -5.00 -1.40 -16.39
CA ASP A 195 -5.17 -1.71 -14.97
C ASP A 195 -5.98 -0.64 -14.23
N GLN A 196 -6.64 0.27 -14.97
CA GLN A 196 -7.55 1.29 -14.43
C GLN A 196 -9.00 1.12 -14.93
N GLN A 197 -9.28 0.02 -15.62
CA GLN A 197 -10.58 -0.23 -16.24
C GLN A 197 -11.24 -1.48 -15.64
N ARG A 198 -12.57 -1.46 -15.61
CA ARG A 198 -13.36 -2.63 -15.27
C ARG A 198 -13.10 -3.75 -16.29
N ASP A 199 -13.09 -4.99 -15.78
CA ASP A 199 -12.98 -6.24 -16.53
C ASP A 199 -11.73 -6.32 -17.44
N GLN A 200 -10.70 -5.53 -17.14
CA GLN A 200 -9.37 -5.61 -17.74
C GLN A 200 -8.28 -5.73 -16.67
N GLY A 201 -7.13 -6.26 -17.08
CA GLY A 201 -5.90 -6.26 -16.29
C GLY A 201 -6.03 -6.85 -14.87
N GLU A 202 -5.24 -6.30 -13.95
CA GLU A 202 -5.23 -6.62 -12.52
C GLU A 202 -6.62 -6.45 -11.87
N PRO A 203 -7.39 -5.38 -12.14
CA PRO A 203 -8.74 -5.23 -11.58
C PRO A 203 -9.69 -6.38 -11.94
N ALA A 204 -9.61 -6.93 -13.16
CA ALA A 204 -10.41 -8.09 -13.56
C ALA A 204 -10.10 -9.33 -12.73
N VAL A 205 -8.82 -9.57 -12.46
CA VAL A 205 -8.39 -10.75 -11.70
C VAL A 205 -8.79 -10.61 -10.22
N ILE A 206 -8.62 -9.43 -9.64
CA ILE A 206 -9.04 -9.14 -8.25
C ILE A 206 -10.56 -9.31 -8.09
N ALA A 207 -11.38 -8.71 -8.96
CA ALA A 207 -12.82 -8.89 -8.93
C ALA A 207 -13.24 -10.36 -9.13
N GLY A 208 -12.49 -11.10 -9.94
CA GLY A 208 -12.67 -12.53 -10.13
C GLY A 208 -12.41 -13.35 -8.85
N ILE A 209 -11.30 -13.07 -8.14
CA ILE A 209 -11.00 -13.66 -6.82
C ILE A 209 -12.14 -13.38 -5.84
N THR A 210 -12.59 -12.12 -5.75
CA THR A 210 -13.68 -11.72 -4.86
C THR A 210 -14.96 -12.51 -5.14
N ARG A 211 -15.35 -12.63 -6.41
CA ARG A 211 -16.54 -13.39 -6.84
C ARG A 211 -16.37 -14.88 -6.62
N GLU A 212 -15.18 -15.44 -6.81
CA GLU A 212 -14.90 -16.85 -6.54
C GLU A 212 -15.07 -17.15 -5.05
N ILE A 213 -14.51 -16.32 -4.17
CA ILE A 213 -14.66 -16.51 -2.73
C ILE A 213 -16.14 -16.41 -2.33
N ALA A 214 -16.87 -15.42 -2.83
CA ALA A 214 -18.30 -15.26 -2.54
C ALA A 214 -19.18 -16.39 -3.10
N ARG A 215 -18.69 -17.16 -4.07
CA ARG A 215 -19.36 -18.37 -4.59
C ARG A 215 -19.07 -19.59 -3.73
N VAL A 216 -17.86 -19.70 -3.17
CA VAL A 216 -17.39 -20.89 -2.42
C VAL A 216 -17.68 -20.78 -0.92
N TYR A 217 -17.72 -19.57 -0.38
CA TYR A 217 -17.98 -19.28 1.03
C TYR A 217 -19.25 -18.43 1.16
N ALA A 218 -19.95 -18.56 2.29
CA ALA A 218 -21.06 -17.69 2.65
C ALA A 218 -20.53 -16.29 2.95
N VAL A 219 -20.50 -15.46 1.91
CA VAL A 219 -20.16 -14.03 1.99
C VAL A 219 -21.45 -13.22 1.98
N ASP A 220 -21.59 -12.27 2.89
CA ASP A 220 -22.60 -11.21 2.76
C ASP A 220 -22.20 -10.33 1.56
N SER A 221 -22.84 -10.56 0.42
CA SER A 221 -22.55 -9.86 -0.85
C SER A 221 -22.72 -8.34 -0.76
N ARG A 222 -23.41 -7.82 0.26
CA ARG A 222 -23.55 -6.38 0.50
C ARG A 222 -22.42 -5.81 1.34
N ARG A 223 -21.53 -6.65 1.88
CA ARG A 223 -20.44 -6.32 2.80
C ARG A 223 -19.11 -6.88 2.30
N ILE A 224 -18.75 -6.46 1.10
CA ILE A 224 -17.45 -6.74 0.50
C ILE A 224 -16.67 -5.43 0.44
N TYR A 225 -15.42 -5.45 0.88
CA TYR A 225 -14.57 -4.28 1.03
C TYR A 225 -13.19 -4.55 0.43
N VAL A 226 -12.45 -3.50 0.10
CA VAL A 226 -11.07 -3.59 -0.39
C VAL A 226 -10.21 -2.54 0.26
N ALA A 227 -9.01 -2.90 0.68
CA ALA A 227 -8.05 -1.99 1.25
C ALA A 227 -6.62 -2.30 0.80
N GLY A 228 -5.72 -1.32 0.88
CA GLY A 228 -4.31 -1.59 0.59
C GLY A 228 -3.36 -0.48 0.99
N LEU A 229 -2.06 -0.78 0.89
CA LEU A 229 -0.94 0.12 1.16
C LEU A 229 -0.20 0.47 -0.13
N SER A 230 0.24 1.73 -0.29
CA SER A 230 1.12 2.15 -1.39
C SER A 230 0.49 1.83 -2.75
N SER A 231 1.19 1.13 -3.64
CA SER A 231 0.62 0.62 -4.90
C SER A 231 -0.68 -0.20 -4.70
N GLY A 232 -0.80 -0.94 -3.60
CA GLY A 232 -2.03 -1.64 -3.23
C GLY A 232 -3.15 -0.71 -2.78
N GLY A 233 -2.81 0.43 -2.17
CA GLY A 233 -3.76 1.50 -1.84
C GLY A 233 -4.34 2.16 -3.10
N SER A 234 -3.50 2.46 -4.08
CA SER A 234 -3.95 2.94 -5.40
C SER A 234 -4.81 1.90 -6.12
N MET A 235 -4.42 0.62 -6.08
CA MET A 235 -5.23 -0.44 -6.66
C MET A 235 -6.57 -0.60 -5.93
N ALA A 236 -6.62 -0.46 -4.60
CA ALA A 236 -7.88 -0.44 -3.85
C ALA A 236 -8.79 0.71 -4.30
N ALA A 237 -8.23 1.91 -4.54
CA ALA A 237 -8.94 3.04 -5.10
C ALA A 237 -9.49 2.75 -6.51
N ILE A 238 -8.70 2.12 -7.38
CA ILE A 238 -9.13 1.66 -8.71
C ILE A 238 -10.28 0.66 -8.58
N MET A 239 -10.19 -0.32 -7.67
CA MET A 239 -11.24 -1.30 -7.46
C MET A 239 -12.57 -0.64 -7.05
N GLY A 240 -12.54 0.35 -6.14
CA GLY A 240 -13.73 1.12 -5.77
C GLY A 240 -14.33 1.89 -6.94
N ALA A 241 -13.48 2.54 -7.75
CA ALA A 241 -13.95 3.32 -8.90
C ALA A 241 -14.49 2.44 -10.04
N THR A 242 -13.87 1.29 -10.29
CA THR A 242 -14.21 0.42 -11.41
C THR A 242 -15.28 -0.61 -11.06
N TYR A 243 -15.39 -1.03 -9.80
CA TYR A 243 -16.37 -2.00 -9.27
C TYR A 243 -17.24 -1.46 -8.11
N PRO A 244 -17.95 -0.32 -8.27
CA PRO A 244 -18.79 0.25 -7.21
C PRO A 244 -20.04 -0.58 -6.86
N ASP A 245 -20.36 -1.58 -7.68
CA ASP A 245 -21.39 -2.60 -7.47
C ASP A 245 -20.88 -3.82 -6.69
N LEU A 246 -19.57 -3.96 -6.51
CA LEU A 246 -18.95 -5.08 -5.81
C LEU A 246 -18.43 -4.68 -4.42
N PHE A 247 -17.92 -3.45 -4.27
CA PHE A 247 -17.33 -2.98 -3.03
C PHE A 247 -18.20 -1.93 -2.34
N ALA A 248 -18.58 -2.21 -1.09
CA ALA A 248 -19.39 -1.32 -0.26
C ALA A 248 -18.60 -0.15 0.34
N ALA A 249 -17.28 -0.31 0.51
CA ALA A 249 -16.36 0.73 0.97
C ALA A 249 -14.90 0.35 0.64
N VAL A 250 -14.01 1.34 0.67
CA VAL A 250 -12.58 1.22 0.32
C VAL A 250 -11.67 1.80 1.41
N GLY A 251 -10.57 1.13 1.72
CA GLY A 251 -9.50 1.63 2.59
C GLY A 251 -8.23 1.96 1.79
N ILE A 252 -7.68 3.16 1.95
CA ILE A 252 -6.47 3.57 1.22
C ILE A 252 -5.41 3.98 2.25
N HIS A 253 -4.24 3.37 2.20
CA HIS A 253 -3.11 3.81 3.02
C HIS A 253 -1.93 4.19 2.13
N SER A 254 -1.41 5.42 2.30
CA SER A 254 -0.23 5.91 1.59
C SER A 254 -0.23 5.63 0.08
N GLY A 255 -1.40 5.63 -0.55
CA GLY A 255 -1.57 5.26 -1.96
C GLY A 255 -1.60 6.50 -2.84
N PRO A 256 -0.75 6.60 -3.89
CA PRO A 256 -0.83 7.72 -4.81
C PRO A 256 -2.17 7.74 -5.55
N ASP A 257 -2.60 8.94 -5.96
CA ASP A 257 -3.79 9.11 -6.76
C ASP A 257 -3.60 8.48 -8.15
N TYR A 258 -4.42 7.47 -8.47
CA TYR A 258 -4.34 6.75 -9.73
C TYR A 258 -4.92 7.56 -10.91
N SER A 259 -5.81 8.52 -10.64
CA SER A 259 -6.58 9.21 -11.69
C SER A 259 -5.72 10.07 -12.61
N ASN A 260 -4.57 10.51 -12.12
CA ASN A 260 -3.62 11.35 -12.84
C ASN A 260 -2.41 10.56 -13.39
N ALA A 261 -2.35 9.25 -13.16
CA ALA A 261 -1.29 8.40 -13.69
C ALA A 261 -1.80 7.59 -14.87
N HIS A 262 -1.07 7.59 -15.98
CA HIS A 262 -1.37 6.80 -17.18
C HIS A 262 -0.12 6.16 -17.80
N ASP A 263 1.03 6.38 -17.18
CA ASP A 263 2.34 5.84 -17.52
C ASP A 263 3.31 6.01 -16.33
N LEU A 264 4.55 5.52 -16.48
CA LEU A 264 5.56 5.65 -15.43
C LEU A 264 5.90 7.12 -15.06
N PRO A 265 6.14 8.04 -16.02
CA PRO A 265 6.39 9.44 -15.69
C PRO A 265 5.28 10.10 -14.88
N SER A 266 4.02 9.93 -15.27
CA SER A 266 2.86 10.46 -14.55
C SER A 266 2.64 9.77 -13.20
N ALA A 267 2.99 8.49 -13.07
CA ALA A 267 3.02 7.79 -11.79
C ALA A 267 4.02 8.42 -10.80
N PHE A 268 5.23 8.72 -11.26
CA PHE A 268 6.22 9.43 -10.44
C PHE A 268 5.73 10.84 -10.06
N ALA A 269 5.09 11.55 -10.98
CA ALA A 269 4.48 12.85 -10.68
C ALA A 269 3.40 12.74 -9.59
N ALA A 270 2.52 11.74 -9.68
CA ALA A 270 1.49 11.49 -8.67
C ALA A 270 2.09 11.14 -7.29
N MET A 271 3.23 10.44 -7.25
CA MET A 271 3.98 10.18 -6.00
C MET A 271 4.65 11.43 -5.41
N HIS A 272 4.84 12.50 -6.18
CA HIS A 272 5.49 13.74 -5.74
C HIS A 272 4.50 14.85 -5.33
N GLY A 273 3.20 14.55 -5.23
CA GLY A 273 2.17 15.47 -4.76
C GLY A 273 0.79 14.85 -4.86
N SER A 274 0.53 13.81 -4.05
CA SER A 274 -0.74 13.07 -4.12
C SER A 274 -1.93 13.90 -3.64
N THR A 275 -3.03 13.87 -4.39
CA THR A 275 -4.29 14.48 -3.97
C THR A 275 -5.20 13.46 -3.32
N VAL A 276 -5.79 13.83 -2.18
CA VAL A 276 -6.84 13.03 -1.55
C VAL A 276 -8.10 13.09 -2.40
N THR A 277 -8.32 12.07 -3.22
CA THR A 277 -9.56 11.95 -4.00
C THR A 277 -10.67 11.35 -3.13
N PHE A 278 -11.58 12.22 -2.65
CA PHE A 278 -12.80 11.81 -1.98
C PHE A 278 -13.87 11.41 -3.00
N GLY A 279 -14.37 10.18 -2.91
CA GLY A 279 -15.45 9.72 -3.76
C GLY A 279 -14.98 9.15 -5.07
N LEU A 280 -14.60 7.88 -5.00
CA LEU A 280 -14.12 7.13 -6.14
C LEU A 280 -15.24 7.02 -7.19
N ARG A 281 -15.05 7.68 -8.34
CA ARG A 281 -15.94 7.61 -9.50
C ARG A 281 -15.18 7.08 -10.71
N GLN A 282 -15.82 6.19 -11.47
CA GLN A 282 -15.29 5.78 -12.76
C GLN A 282 -15.20 6.99 -13.71
N GLY A 283 -14.01 7.29 -14.23
CA GLY A 283 -13.81 8.30 -15.27
C GLY A 283 -13.47 9.71 -14.79
N ALA A 284 -12.64 9.88 -13.75
CA ALA A 284 -12.00 11.18 -13.48
C ALA A 284 -11.20 11.72 -14.70
N THR A 285 -10.82 10.83 -15.65
CA THR A 285 -10.23 11.17 -16.95
C THR A 285 -11.26 11.35 -18.08
N SER A 286 -12.55 11.08 -17.83
CA SER A 286 -13.61 11.11 -18.83
C SER A 286 -14.60 12.21 -18.51
N ARG A 287 -14.63 13.22 -19.38
CA ARG A 287 -15.58 14.35 -19.42
C ARG A 287 -17.07 13.95 -19.54
N THR A 288 -17.38 12.66 -19.39
CA THR A 288 -18.70 12.03 -19.51
C THR A 288 -19.05 11.19 -18.26
N ALA A 289 -18.80 11.72 -17.06
CA ALA A 289 -19.31 11.12 -15.84
C ALA A 289 -20.86 11.05 -15.92
N ARG A 290 -21.40 9.84 -16.08
CA ARG A 290 -22.85 9.62 -16.14
C ARG A 290 -23.51 10.01 -14.80
N PRO A 291 -24.57 10.84 -14.81
CA PRO A 291 -25.35 11.13 -13.61
C PRO A 291 -25.90 9.84 -12.98
N GLY A 292 -25.83 9.71 -11.66
CA GLY A 292 -26.49 8.62 -10.91
C GLY A 292 -25.64 7.41 -10.52
N ARG A 293 -24.32 7.39 -10.75
CA ARG A 293 -23.47 6.29 -10.27
C ARG A 293 -23.10 6.44 -8.78
N PRO A 294 -23.21 5.36 -7.98
CA PRO A 294 -23.07 5.44 -6.53
C PRO A 294 -21.63 5.79 -6.14
N PHE A 295 -21.53 6.77 -5.24
CA PHE A 295 -20.30 7.11 -4.55
C PHE A 295 -19.89 5.93 -3.67
N VAL A 296 -18.64 5.48 -3.78
CA VAL A 296 -18.11 4.43 -2.88
C VAL A 296 -17.47 5.09 -1.65
N PRO A 297 -18.00 4.82 -0.44
CA PRO A 297 -17.40 5.28 0.80
C PRO A 297 -15.94 4.89 0.94
N ASN A 298 -15.10 5.79 1.45
CA ASN A 298 -13.67 5.52 1.58
C ASN A 298 -13.06 6.10 2.86
N ILE A 299 -12.08 5.40 3.40
CA ILE A 299 -11.28 5.82 4.56
C ILE A 299 -9.81 5.81 4.15
N MET A 300 -9.12 6.92 4.38
CA MET A 300 -7.74 7.13 3.96
C MET A 300 -6.83 7.41 5.15
N PHE A 301 -5.62 6.82 5.13
CA PHE A 301 -4.54 7.08 6.07
C PHE A 301 -3.28 7.51 5.32
N HIS A 302 -2.61 8.55 5.83
CA HIS A 302 -1.33 9.01 5.28
C HIS A 302 -0.43 9.57 6.38
N GLY A 303 0.87 9.33 6.27
CA GLY A 303 1.87 9.90 7.18
C GLY A 303 2.44 11.21 6.62
N ASP A 304 2.50 12.28 7.42
CA ASP A 304 2.95 13.58 6.92
C ASP A 304 4.48 13.68 6.66
N GLN A 305 5.24 12.64 7.04
CA GLN A 305 6.67 12.47 6.71
C GLN A 305 6.90 11.35 5.68
N ASP A 306 5.87 11.00 4.90
CA ASP A 306 6.01 10.04 3.81
C ASP A 306 6.85 10.63 2.66
N HIS A 307 8.08 10.16 2.50
CA HIS A 307 8.98 10.58 1.42
C HIS A 307 8.88 9.71 0.17
N THR A 308 8.11 8.62 0.20
CA THR A 308 7.91 7.71 -0.93
C THR A 308 6.72 8.17 -1.75
N VAL A 309 5.58 8.37 -1.10
CA VAL A 309 4.38 8.95 -1.68
C VAL A 309 4.13 10.22 -0.88
N ARG A 310 4.63 11.33 -1.41
CA ARG A 310 4.58 12.59 -0.68
C ARG A 310 3.12 13.03 -0.50
N PRO A 311 2.73 13.39 0.72
CA PRO A 311 1.45 14.05 0.94
C PRO A 311 1.40 15.29 0.04
N GLY A 312 0.32 15.48 -0.73
CA GLY A 312 0.18 16.69 -1.54
C GLY A 312 -0.18 17.90 -0.67
N GLU A 313 -0.01 19.11 -1.19
CA GLU A 313 -0.54 20.33 -0.54
C GLU A 313 -2.06 20.21 -0.27
N SER A 314 -2.76 19.42 -1.10
CA SER A 314 -4.18 19.02 -1.00
C SER A 314 -4.51 17.96 0.07
N ASP A 315 -3.54 17.48 0.85
CA ASP A 315 -3.82 16.72 2.08
C ASP A 315 -4.43 17.65 3.16
N THR A 316 -4.35 18.98 2.94
CA THR A 316 -5.44 19.88 3.32
C THR A 316 -6.65 19.56 2.45
N VAL A 317 -7.45 18.61 2.94
CA VAL A 317 -8.84 18.32 2.55
C VAL A 317 -9.38 19.38 1.57
N SER A 318 -9.40 19.06 0.27
CA SER A 318 -10.24 19.84 -0.64
C SER A 318 -11.67 19.52 -0.25
N GLU A 319 -12.31 20.44 0.49
CA GLU A 319 -13.67 20.41 1.04
C GLU A 319 -14.77 20.32 -0.03
N HIS A 320 -14.40 20.03 -1.29
CA HIS A 320 -15.28 20.09 -2.44
C HIS A 320 -15.76 18.69 -2.83
N TRP A 321 -16.88 18.30 -2.22
CA TRP A 321 -17.80 17.38 -2.86
C TRP A 321 -18.26 17.99 -4.20
N GLY A 322 -17.67 17.55 -5.30
CA GLY A 322 -18.29 17.75 -6.61
C GLY A 322 -17.73 18.81 -7.55
N THR A 323 -16.49 19.30 -7.41
CA THR A 323 -15.89 20.14 -8.47
C THR A 323 -15.56 19.39 -9.78
N HIS A 324 -15.77 18.07 -9.85
CA HIS A 324 -15.90 17.35 -11.11
C HIS A 324 -17.36 17.23 -11.63
N ARG A 325 -18.30 18.05 -11.14
CA ARG A 325 -19.42 18.50 -11.99
C ARG A 325 -18.80 19.47 -12.99
N SER A 326 -18.39 18.89 -14.11
CA SER A 326 -18.08 19.54 -15.38
C SER A 326 -18.65 20.96 -15.47
N SER A 327 -17.78 21.92 -15.71
CA SER A 327 -18.05 23.25 -16.26
C SER A 327 -19.16 23.19 -17.31
N GLY A 328 -20.39 23.38 -16.84
CA GLY A 328 -21.62 23.23 -17.60
C GLY A 328 -22.73 23.85 -16.77
N HIS A 329 -23.11 25.05 -17.17
CA HIS A 329 -24.05 25.94 -16.48
C HIS A 329 -25.27 25.23 -15.89
N SER A 330 -25.46 25.42 -14.58
CA SER A 330 -26.77 25.38 -13.95
C SER A 330 -26.70 26.29 -12.72
N GLU A 331 -27.08 27.56 -12.88
CA GLU A 331 -27.09 28.59 -11.84
C GLU A 331 -28.12 28.36 -10.72
N ASN A 332 -28.74 27.18 -10.58
CA ASN A 332 -29.81 26.95 -9.60
C ASN A 332 -29.77 25.57 -8.93
N GLY A 333 -28.60 25.16 -8.42
CA GLY A 333 -28.52 24.04 -7.48
C GLY A 333 -27.53 24.39 -6.39
N ALA A 334 -28.03 24.68 -5.18
CA ALA A 334 -27.18 24.88 -4.02
C ALA A 334 -26.24 23.67 -3.86
N ASP A 335 -24.94 23.90 -4.04
CA ASP A 335 -23.92 22.93 -3.68
C ASP A 335 -24.07 22.65 -2.19
N ALA A 336 -24.64 21.49 -1.85
CA ALA A 336 -24.75 21.07 -0.46
C ALA A 336 -23.34 20.80 0.06
N ALA A 337 -22.76 21.78 0.74
CA ALA A 337 -21.49 21.66 1.43
C ALA A 337 -21.53 20.44 2.36
N LEU A 338 -20.51 19.58 2.28
CA LEU A 338 -20.39 18.46 3.22
C LEU A 338 -20.21 19.01 4.64
N ASP A 339 -20.85 18.37 5.63
CA ASP A 339 -20.48 18.57 7.03
C ASP A 339 -19.12 17.91 7.24
N VAL A 340 -18.07 18.73 7.37
CA VAL A 340 -16.72 18.29 7.65
C VAL A 340 -16.46 18.46 9.14
N ARG A 341 -16.18 17.34 9.82
CA ARG A 341 -15.76 17.36 11.22
C ARG A 341 -14.32 16.92 11.35
N ARG A 342 -13.51 17.75 11.99
CA ARG A 342 -12.10 17.48 12.26
C ARG A 342 -11.89 17.24 13.75
N GLN A 343 -11.21 16.16 14.07
CA GLN A 343 -10.75 15.87 15.43
C GLN A 343 -9.26 15.58 15.44
N HIS A 344 -8.61 15.95 16.54
CA HIS A 344 -7.22 15.65 16.79
C HIS A 344 -7.15 14.56 17.86
N GLY A 345 -6.23 13.63 17.69
CA GLY A 345 -6.00 12.56 18.64
C GLY A 345 -4.53 12.25 18.81
N GLN A 346 -4.26 11.40 19.78
CA GLN A 346 -2.92 10.98 20.16
C GLN A 346 -2.99 9.51 20.58
N VAL A 347 -2.18 8.68 19.94
CA VAL A 347 -1.96 7.31 20.43
C VAL A 347 -1.12 7.39 21.69
N PRO A 348 -1.47 6.71 22.80
CA PRO A 348 -0.65 6.70 24.01
C PRO A 348 0.80 6.30 23.70
N ASN A 349 1.76 7.19 24.00
CA ASN A 349 3.18 7.03 23.68
C ASN A 349 3.51 6.85 22.18
N GLY A 350 2.60 7.27 21.29
CA GLY A 350 2.71 7.12 19.84
C GLY A 350 2.64 8.45 19.09
N HIS A 351 2.08 8.42 17.89
CA HIS A 351 1.89 9.60 17.04
C HIS A 351 0.62 10.38 17.42
N THR A 352 0.67 11.71 17.22
CA THR A 352 -0.56 12.50 17.04
C THR A 352 -1.17 12.21 15.67
N TYR A 353 -2.45 12.45 15.54
CA TYR A 353 -3.14 12.38 14.25
C TYR A 353 -4.25 13.40 14.16
N THR A 354 -4.57 13.78 12.93
CA THR A 354 -5.76 14.56 12.58
C THR A 354 -6.71 13.68 11.77
N GLN A 355 -7.91 13.45 12.29
CA GLN A 355 -8.98 12.81 11.53
C GLN A 355 -9.95 13.87 11.02
N SER A 356 -10.23 13.86 9.72
CA SER A 356 -11.32 14.60 9.09
C SER A 356 -12.38 13.62 8.61
N SER A 357 -13.64 13.82 9.00
CA SER A 357 -14.79 13.02 8.59
C SER A 357 -15.75 13.86 7.76
N PHE A 358 -16.28 13.25 6.69
CA PHE A 358 -17.10 13.91 5.68
C PHE A 358 -18.47 13.25 5.66
N ARG A 359 -19.52 14.02 5.94
CA ARG A 359 -20.88 13.49 6.06
C ARG A 359 -21.76 13.95 4.93
N ASP A 360 -22.62 13.05 4.46
CA ASP A 360 -23.70 13.40 3.55
C ASP A 360 -24.77 14.26 4.27
N PRO A 361 -25.73 14.86 3.54
CA PRO A 361 -26.81 15.63 4.15
C PRO A 361 -27.69 14.83 5.14
N ALA A 362 -27.64 13.50 5.11
CA ALA A 362 -28.32 12.62 6.08
C ALA A 362 -27.47 12.35 7.34
N GLY A 363 -26.27 12.92 7.44
CA GLY A 363 -25.35 12.78 8.57
C GLY A 363 -24.49 11.52 8.54
N LYS A 364 -24.60 10.69 7.51
CA LYS A 364 -23.81 9.46 7.35
C LYS A 364 -22.39 9.82 6.92
N VAL A 365 -21.38 9.28 7.60
CA VAL A 365 -19.98 9.46 7.20
C VAL A 365 -19.78 8.74 5.87
N MET A 366 -19.39 9.47 4.84
CA MET A 366 -19.12 8.96 3.50
C MET A 366 -17.63 8.86 3.22
N ALA A 367 -16.82 9.67 3.90
CA ALA A 367 -15.38 9.50 3.86
C ALA A 367 -14.70 9.88 5.19
N GLU A 368 -13.51 9.33 5.40
CA GLU A 368 -12.60 9.73 6.48
C GLU A 368 -11.18 9.89 5.94
N HIS A 369 -10.45 10.89 6.45
CA HIS A 369 -9.03 11.07 6.20
C HIS A 369 -8.29 11.19 7.52
N TRP A 370 -7.27 10.37 7.71
CA TRP A 370 -6.42 10.28 8.88
C TRP A 370 -5.00 10.66 8.50
N LEU A 371 -4.60 11.88 8.86
CA LEU A 371 -3.23 12.36 8.72
C LEU A 371 -2.46 12.06 10.00
N ILE A 372 -1.41 11.25 9.91
CA ILE A 372 -0.62 10.78 11.05
C ILE A 372 0.67 11.58 11.11
N HIS A 373 0.82 12.37 12.16
CA HIS A 373 1.90 13.33 12.26
C HIS A 373 3.20 12.66 12.70
N GLY A 374 4.27 12.87 11.93
CA GLY A 374 5.58 12.25 12.16
C GLY A 374 5.69 10.81 11.63
N ALA A 375 4.65 10.26 11.00
CA ALA A 375 4.70 8.95 10.38
C ALA A 375 5.20 9.04 8.92
N GLY A 376 5.94 8.02 8.49
CA GLY A 376 6.44 7.88 7.12
C GLY A 376 5.60 6.93 6.26
N HIS A 377 6.22 6.34 5.23
CA HIS A 377 5.57 5.37 4.33
C HIS A 377 5.38 3.99 4.99
N ALA A 378 4.40 3.87 5.87
CA ALA A 378 4.17 2.66 6.64
C ALA A 378 2.72 2.52 7.08
N TRP A 379 2.22 1.29 7.14
CA TRP A 379 0.90 0.96 7.69
C TRP A 379 0.81 1.35 9.16
N SER A 380 -0.10 2.28 9.45
CA SER A 380 -0.30 2.84 10.78
C SER A 380 -0.86 1.82 11.77
N GLY A 381 -0.26 1.82 12.96
CA GLY A 381 -0.61 0.93 14.07
C GLY A 381 -0.22 -0.52 13.83
N GLY A 382 0.48 -0.85 12.73
CA GLY A 382 0.81 -2.23 12.35
C GLY A 382 1.79 -2.95 13.30
N SER A 383 2.01 -4.23 13.05
CA SER A 383 2.96 -5.08 13.79
C SER A 383 4.33 -5.09 13.14
N ALA A 384 5.38 -5.02 13.96
CA ALA A 384 6.76 -5.22 13.52
C ALA A 384 7.06 -6.64 12.98
N SER A 385 6.10 -7.56 13.05
CA SER A 385 6.18 -8.88 12.40
C SER A 385 6.01 -8.84 10.87
N GLY A 386 5.58 -7.71 10.30
CA GLY A 386 5.57 -7.46 8.86
C GLY A 386 6.38 -6.22 8.50
N THR A 387 6.71 -6.09 7.22
CA THR A 387 7.43 -4.91 6.71
C THR A 387 6.50 -3.72 6.47
N TYR A 388 7.09 -2.51 6.41
CA TYR A 388 6.37 -1.24 6.17
C TYR A 388 5.22 -1.00 7.15
N THR A 389 5.49 -1.14 8.45
CA THR A 389 4.52 -0.84 9.51
C THR A 389 5.07 0.17 10.51
N ASP A 390 4.23 1.05 11.03
CA ASP A 390 4.56 1.90 12.17
C ASP A 390 3.58 1.65 13.32
N GLY A 391 4.01 0.87 14.32
CA GLY A 391 3.20 0.51 15.48
C GLY A 391 2.87 1.67 16.43
N ARG A 392 3.41 2.87 16.20
CA ARG A 392 3.13 4.07 17.01
C ARG A 392 1.92 4.86 16.50
N GLY A 393 1.47 4.60 15.27
CA GLY A 393 0.30 5.25 14.70
C GLY A 393 -1.03 4.66 15.19
N PRO A 394 -2.18 5.32 14.91
CA PRO A 394 -3.51 4.74 15.18
C PRO A 394 -3.69 3.40 14.44
N ASP A 395 -4.48 2.48 15.00
CA ASP A 395 -4.71 1.16 14.39
C ASP A 395 -5.58 1.30 13.12
N ALA A 396 -4.91 1.46 11.97
CA ALA A 396 -5.60 1.65 10.69
C ALA A 396 -6.46 0.43 10.32
N SER A 397 -6.03 -0.77 10.67
CA SER A 397 -6.80 -1.99 10.37
C SER A 397 -8.12 -2.01 11.14
N ALA A 398 -8.10 -1.65 12.42
CA ALA A 398 -9.30 -1.59 13.25
C ALA A 398 -10.26 -0.48 12.79
N GLU A 399 -9.72 0.71 12.49
CA GLU A 399 -10.53 1.84 12.01
C GLU A 399 -11.11 1.59 10.61
N MET A 400 -10.35 0.96 9.71
CA MET A 400 -10.88 0.54 8.41
C MET A 400 -12.01 -0.49 8.59
N LEU A 401 -11.83 -1.49 9.45
CA LEU A 401 -12.88 -2.49 9.69
C LEU A 401 -14.12 -1.89 10.33
N ARG A 402 -13.97 -0.96 11.28
CA ARG A 402 -15.09 -0.17 11.85
C ARG A 402 -15.85 0.55 10.74
N PHE A 403 -15.14 1.35 9.94
CA PHE A 403 -15.72 2.11 8.84
C PHE A 403 -16.45 1.19 7.85
N PHE A 404 -15.81 0.10 7.42
CA PHE A 404 -16.41 -0.87 6.51
C PHE A 404 -17.75 -1.40 7.01
N LEU A 405 -17.85 -1.80 8.27
CA LEU A 405 -19.05 -2.42 8.82
C LEU A 405 -20.25 -1.46 8.95
N GLU A 406 -20.00 -0.15 8.97
CA GLU A 406 -21.02 0.92 8.88
C GLU A 406 -21.59 1.06 7.45
N HIS A 407 -20.91 0.51 6.44
CA HIS A 407 -21.29 0.58 5.05
C HIS A 407 -21.77 -0.76 4.49
N LYS A 408 -22.83 -0.70 3.68
CA LYS A 408 -23.36 -1.82 2.89
C LYS A 408 -23.80 -1.32 1.53
N LEU A 409 -23.70 -2.16 0.51
CA LEU A 409 -24.37 -1.91 -0.76
C LEU A 409 -25.89 -1.86 -0.54
N VAL A 410 -26.55 -0.93 -1.22
CA VAL A 410 -28.02 -0.84 -1.26
C VAL A 410 -28.53 -1.97 -2.15
N SER A 411 -29.53 -2.71 -1.71
CA SER A 411 -30.19 -3.69 -2.58
C SER A 411 -30.83 -2.92 -3.74
N GLY A 412 -30.46 -3.28 -4.97
CA GLY A 412 -31.08 -2.73 -6.19
C GLY A 412 -32.51 -3.18 -6.39
#